data_AF-A0A7X2VAI5-F1
#
_entry.id   AF-A0A7X2VAI5-F1
#
_cell.length_a   1.000
_cell.length_b   1.000
_cell.length_c   1.000
_cell.angle_alpha   90.00
_cell.angle_beta   90.00
_cell.angle_gamma   90.00
#
_symmetry.space_group_name_H-M   'P 1'
#
loop_
_entity.id
_entity.type
_entity.pdbx_description
1 polymer ?
#
loop_
_entity_poly.entity_id
_entity_poly.type
_entity_poly.pdbx_seq_one_letter_code
_entity_poly.pdbx_strand_id
1 'polypeptide(L)'
;LHPDDKPKKAYVTQCLEKQTGPVVSSTDYIKLHSEQLRAFIPKTYLTLGTDGFGRSDTREKLRSFFEVDRYYVTVTALSALAKDGEVKNDVVLEAMRKYGIDRNKTNPVLS
;
A
#
# COMPACT_ATOMS: atom_id res chain seq x y z
N LEU A 1 -29.99 10.83 0.32
CA LEU A 1 -29.18 12.04 0.55
C LEU A 1 -29.89 12.81 1.65
N HIS A 2 -29.48 12.63 2.91
CA HIS A 2 -30.16 13.20 4.08
C HIS A 2 -29.25 14.30 4.68
N PRO A 3 -29.36 15.56 4.22
CA PRO A 3 -28.45 16.63 4.64
C PRO A 3 -28.63 17.06 6.11
N ASP A 4 -29.83 16.88 6.66
CA ASP A 4 -30.17 17.31 8.03
C ASP A 4 -29.88 16.23 9.09
N ASP A 5 -29.52 15.02 8.66
CA ASP A 5 -29.18 13.90 9.53
C ASP A 5 -27.69 13.83 9.84
N LYS A 6 -27.33 13.20 10.97
CA LYS A 6 -25.93 12.83 11.23
C LYS A 6 -25.44 11.85 10.13
N PRO A 7 -24.32 12.15 9.43
CA PRO A 7 -23.81 11.29 8.38
C PRO A 7 -23.53 9.86 8.87
N LYS A 8 -23.99 8.87 8.11
CA LYS A 8 -23.65 7.46 8.37
C LYS A 8 -22.17 7.23 8.04
N LYS A 9 -21.47 6.52 8.91
CA LYS A 9 -20.08 6.10 8.65
C LYS A 9 -20.06 4.81 7.86
N ALA A 10 -19.24 4.74 6.82
CA ALA A 10 -18.97 3.48 6.13
C ALA A 10 -18.38 2.45 7.11
N TYR A 11 -18.66 1.17 6.91
CA TYR A 11 -18.24 0.11 7.83
C TYR A 11 -16.70 0.07 7.98
N VAL A 12 -15.96 0.16 6.88
CA VAL A 12 -14.49 0.21 6.89
C VAL A 12 -13.94 1.39 7.69
N THR A 13 -14.61 2.55 7.65
CA THR A 13 -14.25 3.71 8.48
C THR A 13 -14.37 3.36 9.95
N GLN A 14 -15.46 2.72 10.36
CA GLN A 14 -15.69 2.32 11.76
C GLN A 14 -14.62 1.34 12.26
N CYS A 15 -14.18 0.42 11.40
CA CYS A 15 -13.13 -0.55 11.73
C CYS A 15 -11.76 0.11 11.93
N LEU A 16 -11.43 1.13 11.12
CA LEU A 16 -10.08 1.69 11.04
C LEU A 16 -9.88 3.00 11.78
N GLU A 17 -10.95 3.75 12.09
CA GLU A 17 -10.84 5.11 12.65
C GLU A 17 -10.12 5.18 14.00
N LYS A 18 -10.16 4.10 14.79
CA LYS A 18 -9.49 4.01 16.10
C LYS A 18 -8.07 3.47 16.06
N GLN A 19 -7.62 2.96 14.91
CA GLN A 19 -6.26 2.41 14.78
C GLN A 19 -5.24 3.54 14.70
N THR A 20 -3.97 3.26 14.96
CA THR A 20 -2.86 4.22 14.83
C THR A 20 -2.04 3.93 13.58
N GLY A 21 -1.48 4.98 12.98
CA GLY A 21 -0.61 4.86 11.81
C GLY A 21 -1.35 4.70 10.47
N PRO A 22 -0.57 4.49 9.39
CA PRO A 22 -1.07 4.36 8.02
C PRO A 22 -1.69 2.99 7.75
N VAL A 23 -2.45 2.89 6.67
CA VAL A 23 -3.04 1.64 6.17
C VAL A 23 -2.38 1.27 4.84
N VAL A 24 -1.89 0.04 4.75
CA VAL A 24 -1.33 -0.52 3.51
C VAL A 24 -2.18 -1.71 3.09
N SER A 25 -2.76 -1.65 1.89
CA SER A 25 -3.46 -2.78 1.27
C SER A 25 -2.58 -3.38 0.19
N SER A 26 -2.37 -4.70 0.21
CA SER A 26 -1.67 -5.44 -0.84
C SER A 26 -2.55 -6.57 -1.34
N THR A 27 -2.78 -6.64 -2.64
CA THR A 27 -3.69 -7.62 -3.25
C THR A 27 -3.07 -8.24 -4.50
N ASP A 28 -3.44 -9.48 -4.84
CA ASP A 28 -3.06 -10.13 -6.12
C ASP A 28 -3.87 -9.58 -7.33
N TYR A 29 -4.55 -8.43 -7.18
CA TYR A 29 -5.21 -7.66 -8.23
C TYR A 29 -4.51 -6.30 -8.41
N ILE A 30 -4.82 -5.62 -9.52
CA ILE A 30 -4.39 -4.23 -9.78
C ILE A 30 -4.75 -3.30 -8.62
N LYS A 31 -3.96 -2.23 -8.42
CA LYS A 31 -4.14 -1.25 -7.34
C LYS A 31 -5.56 -0.71 -7.26
N LEU A 32 -6.23 -0.52 -8.41
CA LEU A 32 -7.61 -0.02 -8.49
C LEU A 32 -8.59 -0.82 -7.60
N HIS A 33 -8.36 -2.12 -7.44
CA HIS A 33 -9.18 -2.97 -6.58
C HIS A 33 -9.16 -2.51 -5.11
N SER A 34 -8.02 -2.07 -4.60
CA SER A 34 -7.92 -1.52 -3.24
C SER A 34 -8.26 -0.03 -3.20
N GLU A 35 -7.96 0.71 -4.29
CA GLU A 35 -8.19 2.16 -4.39
C GLU A 35 -9.66 2.57 -4.25
N GLN A 36 -10.60 1.71 -4.63
CA GLN A 36 -12.04 1.99 -4.49
C GLN A 36 -12.47 2.33 -3.05
N LEU A 37 -11.68 1.92 -2.05
CA LEU A 37 -11.95 2.20 -0.63
C LEU A 37 -11.38 3.55 -0.16
N ARG A 38 -10.58 4.26 -0.97
CA ARG A 38 -9.82 5.45 -0.55
C ARG A 38 -10.70 6.53 0.09
N ALA A 39 -11.89 6.75 -0.45
CA ALA A 39 -12.83 7.75 0.08
C ALA A 39 -13.36 7.43 1.49
N PHE A 40 -13.25 6.17 1.94
CA PHE A 40 -13.81 5.68 3.19
C PHE A 40 -12.75 5.37 4.26
N ILE A 41 -11.46 5.47 3.93
CA ILE A 41 -10.36 5.21 4.86
C ILE A 41 -9.85 6.56 5.40
N PRO A 42 -10.06 6.88 6.68
CA PRO A 42 -9.78 8.22 7.24
C PRO A 42 -8.30 8.39 7.63
N LYS A 43 -7.38 7.82 6.85
CA LYS A 43 -5.95 7.68 7.17
C LYS A 43 -5.10 7.79 5.91
N THR A 44 -3.78 7.96 6.08
CA THR A 44 -2.82 7.70 5.01
C THR A 44 -3.03 6.27 4.50
N TYR A 45 -3.44 6.14 3.23
CA TYR A 45 -3.79 4.87 2.61
C TYR A 45 -2.97 4.64 1.34
N LEU A 46 -2.18 3.57 1.34
CA LEU A 46 -1.33 3.15 0.23
C LEU A 46 -1.75 1.76 -0.25
N THR A 47 -1.70 1.58 -1.57
CA THR A 47 -2.12 0.35 -2.23
C THR A 47 -0.96 -0.25 -3.02
N LEU A 48 -0.81 -1.56 -2.88
CA LEU A 48 0.07 -2.41 -3.68
C LEU A 48 -0.81 -3.36 -4.47
N GLY A 49 -0.46 -3.58 -5.73
CA GLY A 49 -1.26 -4.36 -6.65
C GLY A 49 -0.47 -4.79 -7.86
N THR A 50 -0.99 -5.79 -8.54
CA THR A 50 -0.37 -6.49 -9.66
C THR A 50 -0.66 -5.81 -11.01
N ASP A 51 -0.54 -4.48 -11.07
CA ASP A 51 -0.69 -3.73 -12.31
C ASP A 51 0.40 -4.13 -13.32
N GLY A 52 0.01 -4.37 -14.57
CA GLY A 52 0.90 -4.81 -15.65
C GLY A 52 0.52 -6.18 -16.22
N PHE A 53 1.27 -6.64 -17.21
CA PHE A 53 1.02 -7.93 -17.84
C PHE A 53 1.62 -9.09 -17.03
N GLY A 54 0.90 -10.21 -17.03
CA GLY A 54 1.38 -11.46 -16.44
C GLY A 54 2.60 -12.01 -17.19
N ARG A 55 3.43 -12.76 -16.45
CA ARG A 55 4.58 -13.48 -17.02
C ARG A 55 4.82 -14.79 -16.27
N SER A 56 5.54 -15.70 -16.91
CA SER A 56 5.88 -17.01 -16.32
C SER A 56 7.06 -16.89 -15.37
N ASP A 57 6.84 -17.16 -14.09
CA ASP A 57 7.88 -17.33 -13.07
C ASP A 57 7.27 -18.03 -11.83
N THR A 58 8.09 -18.29 -10.82
CA THR A 58 7.67 -18.71 -9.48
C THR A 58 6.83 -17.63 -8.77
N ARG A 59 6.00 -18.04 -7.80
CA ARG A 59 5.16 -17.10 -7.04
C ARG A 59 6.00 -16.06 -6.30
N GLU A 60 7.12 -16.47 -5.73
CA GLU A 60 8.06 -15.63 -5.01
C GLU A 60 8.59 -14.52 -5.93
N LYS A 61 9.03 -14.89 -7.13
CA LYS A 61 9.56 -13.94 -8.12
C LYS A 61 8.48 -13.03 -8.69
N LEU A 62 7.27 -13.55 -8.96
CA LEU A 62 6.16 -12.72 -9.43
C LEU A 62 5.70 -11.72 -8.37
N ARG A 63 5.60 -12.11 -7.09
CA ARG A 63 5.18 -11.19 -6.02
C ARG A 63 6.22 -10.10 -5.76
N SER A 64 7.50 -10.43 -5.87
CA SER A 64 8.58 -9.44 -5.80
C SER A 64 8.60 -8.53 -7.03
N PHE A 65 8.34 -9.08 -8.21
CA PHE A 65 8.22 -8.31 -9.45
C PHE A 65 7.04 -7.35 -9.43
N PHE A 66 5.85 -7.79 -9.05
CA PHE A 66 4.66 -6.94 -8.95
C PHE A 66 4.64 -6.07 -7.69
N GLU A 67 5.67 -6.15 -6.85
CA GLU A 67 5.83 -5.25 -5.70
C GLU A 67 4.75 -5.46 -4.62
N VAL A 68 4.25 -6.69 -4.47
CA VAL A 68 3.14 -7.05 -3.55
C VAL A 68 3.58 -7.95 -2.39
N ASP A 69 4.84 -8.38 -2.37
CA ASP A 69 5.36 -9.22 -1.29
C ASP A 69 5.52 -8.49 0.06
N ARG A 70 5.84 -9.25 1.11
CA ARG A 70 6.02 -8.75 2.47
C ARG A 70 7.07 -7.63 2.61
N TYR A 71 8.09 -7.62 1.77
CA TYR A 71 9.16 -6.62 1.82
C TYR A 71 8.66 -5.28 1.28
N TYR A 72 7.93 -5.30 0.17
CA TYR A 72 7.27 -4.11 -0.36
C TYR A 72 6.18 -3.58 0.58
N VAL A 73 5.40 -4.45 1.23
CA VAL A 73 4.46 -4.03 2.29
C VAL A 73 5.20 -3.32 3.43
N THR A 74 6.31 -3.87 3.89
CA THR A 74 7.12 -3.28 4.98
C THR A 74 7.67 -1.91 4.59
N VAL A 75 8.31 -1.79 3.43
CA VAL A 75 8.90 -0.53 2.97
C VAL A 75 7.81 0.52 2.72
N THR A 76 6.66 0.12 2.20
CA THR A 76 5.51 1.02 1.98
C THR A 76 4.97 1.56 3.31
N ALA A 77 4.84 0.70 4.33
CA ALA A 77 4.42 1.12 5.67
C ALA A 77 5.43 2.08 6.31
N LEU A 78 6.74 1.77 6.24
CA LEU A 78 7.79 2.64 6.76
C LEU A 78 7.83 3.98 6.02
N SER A 79 7.64 3.98 4.70
CA SER A 79 7.58 5.21 3.91
C SER A 79 6.38 6.08 4.27
N ALA A 80 5.23 5.47 4.57
CA ALA A 80 4.06 6.20 5.05
C ALA A 80 4.29 6.80 6.44
N LEU A 81 4.85 6.03 7.37
CA LEU A 81 5.24 6.53 8.69
C LEU A 81 6.26 7.67 8.59
N ALA A 82 7.22 7.59 7.66
CA ALA A 82 8.21 8.64 7.46
C ALA A 82 7.57 9.93 6.93
N LYS A 83 6.60 9.81 6.01
CA LYS A 83 5.80 10.94 5.52
C LYS A 83 4.98 11.59 6.62
N ASP A 84 4.45 10.79 7.54
CA ASP A 84 3.67 11.26 8.69
C ASP A 84 4.57 11.79 9.83
N GLY A 85 5.90 11.72 9.69
CA GLY A 85 6.88 12.22 10.66
C GLY A 85 7.21 11.28 11.82
N GLU A 86 6.66 10.07 11.82
CA GLU A 86 6.79 9.08 12.89
C GLU A 86 8.14 8.33 12.87
N VAL A 87 8.77 8.23 11.70
CA VAL A 87 10.11 7.65 11.54
C VAL A 87 10.98 8.48 10.59
N LYS A 88 12.30 8.29 10.64
CA LYS A 88 13.22 8.97 9.72
C LYS A 88 13.27 8.25 8.36
N ASN A 89 13.50 9.03 7.30
CA ASN A 89 13.72 8.48 5.94
C ASN A 89 14.86 7.45 5.89
N ASP A 90 15.88 7.58 6.75
CA ASP A 90 16.99 6.64 6.82
C ASP A 90 16.54 5.21 7.15
N VAL A 91 15.48 5.05 7.94
CA VAL A 91 14.90 3.74 8.28
C VAL A 91 14.30 3.08 7.04
N VAL A 92 13.66 3.86 6.18
CA VAL A 92 13.11 3.38 4.89
C VAL A 92 14.24 2.92 3.99
N LEU A 93 15.30 3.73 3.88
CA LEU A 93 16.48 3.42 3.06
C LEU A 93 17.23 2.19 3.55
N GLU A 94 17.32 2.00 4.87
CA GLU A 94 17.89 0.80 5.48
C GLU A 94 17.07 -0.44 5.16
N ALA A 95 15.73 -0.37 5.28
CA ALA A 95 14.85 -1.47 4.92
C ALA A 95 14.95 -1.85 3.43
N MET A 96 14.99 -0.86 2.53
CA MET A 96 15.20 -1.11 1.10
C MET A 96 16.52 -1.84 0.84
N ARG A 97 17.63 -1.41 1.45
CA ARG A 97 18.93 -2.10 1.34
C ARG A 97 18.87 -3.51 1.91
N LYS A 98 18.28 -3.68 3.09
CA LYS A 98 18.16 -4.98 3.78
C LYS A 98 17.38 -6.01 2.96
N TYR A 99 16.35 -5.56 2.25
CA TYR A 99 15.48 -6.44 1.46
C TYR A 99 15.83 -6.51 -0.02
N GLY A 100 16.89 -5.81 -0.46
CA GLY A 100 17.32 -5.80 -1.86
C GLY A 100 16.29 -5.18 -2.82
N ILE A 101 15.54 -4.17 -2.37
CA ILE A 101 14.57 -3.47 -3.21
C ILE A 101 15.30 -2.41 -4.04
N ASP A 102 15.23 -2.56 -5.36
CA ASP A 102 15.73 -1.57 -6.31
C ASP A 102 14.69 -0.47 -6.54
N ARG A 103 14.99 0.73 -6.05
CA ARG A 103 14.13 1.92 -6.23
C ARG A 103 14.11 2.48 -7.66
N ASN A 104 15.03 2.03 -8.51
CA ASN A 104 15.13 2.45 -9.91
C ASN A 104 14.57 1.39 -10.87
N LYS A 105 14.01 0.29 -10.34
CA LYS A 105 13.36 -0.74 -11.13
C LYS A 105 12.22 -0.14 -11.96
N THR A 106 12.10 -0.58 -13.21
CA THR A 106 10.97 -0.22 -14.08
C THR A 106 9.66 -0.63 -13.44
N ASN A 107 8.68 0.28 -13.45
CA ASN A 107 7.32 0.00 -12.99
C ASN A 107 6.75 -1.22 -13.73
N PRO A 108 6.14 -2.21 -13.05
CA PRO A 108 5.58 -3.41 -13.68
C PRO A 108 4.59 -3.17 -14.83
N VAL A 109 3.95 -2.00 -14.91
CA VAL A 109 3.06 -1.62 -16.01
C VAL A 109 3.83 -1.34 -17.32
N LEU A 110 5.09 -0.91 -17.22
CA LEU A 110 5.92 -0.48 -18.35
C LEU A 110 6.98 -1.50 -18.75
N SER A 111 7.07 -2.62 -18.04
CA SER A 111 8.09 -3.66 -18.23
C SER A 111 7.65 -4.79 -19.16
#